data_AF-A0A958EC12-F1
#
_entry.id   AF-A0A958EC12-F1
#
_cell.length_a   1.000
_cell.length_b   1.000
_cell.length_c   1.000
_cell.angle_alpha   90.00
_cell.angle_beta   90.00
_cell.angle_gamma   90.00
#
_symmetry.space_group_name_H-M   'P 1'
#
loop_
_entity.id
_entity.type
_entity.pdbx_description
1 polymer ?
#
loop_
_entity_poly.entity_id
_entity_poly.type
_entity_poly.pdbx_seq_one_letter_code
_entity_poly.pdbx_strand_id
1 'polypeptide(L)'
;MKNRIYLQILCLLLASPLLSQNDNAAGYKGGNIAGIPVLKYNSDEGFGYGVRLSYYNYARGGYNPYYYLVDTQVALTTKGKKELYLFFDSP
;
A
#
# COMPACT_ATOMS: atom_id res chain seq x y z
N MET A 1 14.43 26.40 8.49
CA MET A 1 14.88 25.08 7.97
C MET A 1 13.77 24.04 7.97
N LYS A 2 13.03 23.87 9.07
CA LYS A 2 11.90 22.93 9.22
C LYS A 2 10.84 23.02 8.10
N ASN A 3 10.48 24.23 7.65
CA ASN A 3 9.47 24.44 6.61
C ASN A 3 9.90 23.95 5.21
N ARG A 4 11.21 23.90 4.93
CA ARG A 4 11.74 23.35 3.67
C ARG A 4 11.64 21.82 3.62
N ILE A 5 11.73 21.16 4.78
CA ILE A 5 11.64 19.70 4.89
C ILE A 5 10.22 19.21 4.60
N TYR A 6 9.19 19.87 5.15
CA TYR A 6 7.79 19.52 4.84
C TYR A 6 7.47 19.69 3.36
N LEU A 7 8.02 20.74 2.73
CA LEU A 7 7.85 20.97 1.30
C LEU A 7 8.53 19.88 0.46
N GLN A 8 9.73 19.43 0.85
CA GLN A 8 10.43 18.33 0.18
C GLN A 8 9.67 17.00 0.31
N ILE A 9 9.14 16.67 1.49
CA ILE A 9 8.33 15.47 1.72
C ILE A 9 7.03 15.53 0.88
N LEU A 10 6.38 16.69 0.83
CA LEU A 10 5.18 16.90 0.02
C LEU A 10 5.47 16.73 -1.48
N CYS A 11 6.57 17.30 -1.99
CA CYS A 11 6.98 17.11 -3.38
C CYS A 11 7.31 15.64 -3.71
N LEU A 12 7.92 14.90 -2.78
CA LEU A 12 8.19 13.47 -2.93
C LEU A 12 6.90 12.65 -3.01
N LEU A 13 5.90 12.96 -2.18
CA LEU A 13 4.59 12.29 -2.21
C LEU A 13 3.84 12.58 -3.51
N LEU A 14 3.90 13.82 -4.00
CA LEU A 14 3.26 14.24 -5.26
C LEU A 14 3.95 13.69 -6.53
N ALA A 15 5.21 13.26 -6.44
CA ALA A 15 5.95 12.67 -7.57
C ALA A 15 5.68 11.16 -7.75
N SER A 16 5.11 10.48 -6.75
CA SER A 16 4.80 9.04 -6.80
C SER A 16 3.91 8.57 -7.98
N PRO A 17 2.86 9.29 -8.43
CA PRO A 17 2.05 8.83 -9.56
C PRO A 17 2.79 8.83 -10.91
N LEU A 18 3.93 9.54 -11.01
CA LEU A 18 4.75 9.53 -12.24
C LEU A 18 5.54 8.22 -12.40
N LEU A 19 5.83 7.52 -11.30
CA LEU A 19 6.52 6.22 -11.33
C LEU A 19 5.55 5.04 -11.53
N SER A 20 4.25 5.26 -11.35
CA SER A 20 3.21 4.21 -11.43
C SER A 20 2.61 4.04 -12.83
N GLN A 21 2.99 4.89 -13.80
CA GLN A 21 2.57 4.76 -15.20
C GLN A 21 3.50 3.81 -15.93
N ASN A 22 3.31 2.51 -15.73
CA ASN A 22 3.89 1.50 -16.62
C ASN A 22 2.75 0.70 -17.24
N ASP A 23 2.27 1.19 -18.38
CA ASP A 23 1.25 0.56 -19.23
C ASP A 23 1.86 -0.62 -20.01
N ASN A 24 2.09 -1.73 -19.32
CA ASN A 24 2.33 -2.99 -20.00
C ASN A 24 1.17 -3.95 -19.71
N ALA A 25 0.19 -3.95 -20.62
CA ALA A 25 -0.87 -4.95 -20.76
C ALA A 25 -0.35 -6.34 -21.20
N ALA A 26 0.96 -6.58 -21.13
CA ALA A 26 1.53 -7.91 -21.19
C ALA A 26 1.47 -8.48 -19.76
N GLY A 27 0.75 -9.59 -19.58
CA GLY A 27 0.43 -10.17 -18.26
C GLY A 27 1.53 -10.02 -17.22
N TYR A 28 1.14 -9.64 -15.99
CA TYR A 28 2.07 -9.30 -14.93
C TYR A 28 3.19 -10.35 -14.79
N LYS A 29 4.44 -9.91 -14.86
CA LYS A 29 5.63 -10.76 -14.66
C LYS A 29 6.45 -10.21 -13.51
N GLY A 30 7.02 -11.10 -12.70
CA GLY A 30 7.86 -10.68 -11.57
C GLY A 30 7.04 -10.10 -10.42
N GLY A 31 7.50 -9.01 -9.81
CA GLY A 31 6.89 -8.41 -8.63
C GLY A 31 6.06 -7.16 -8.93
N ASN A 32 4.93 -7.00 -8.26
CA ASN A 32 4.13 -5.78 -8.24
C ASN A 32 3.85 -5.38 -6.79
N ILE A 33 3.91 -4.08 -6.51
CA ILE A 33 3.56 -3.51 -5.20
C ILE A 33 2.40 -2.56 -5.41
N ALA A 34 1.34 -2.73 -4.61
CA ALA A 34 0.22 -1.82 -4.53
C ALA A 34 0.10 -1.29 -3.09
N GLY A 35 -0.31 -0.03 -2.95
CA GLY A 35 -0.52 0.58 -1.65
C GLY A 35 -1.72 1.51 -1.68
N ILE A 36 -2.56 1.43 -0.64
CA ILE A 36 -3.73 2.30 -0.48
C ILE A 36 -3.76 2.92 0.91
N PRO A 37 -4.16 4.20 1.04
CA PRO A 37 -4.46 4.77 2.34
C PRO A 37 -5.69 4.09 2.93
N VAL A 38 -5.68 3.91 4.25
CA VAL A 38 -6.85 3.44 5.01
C VAL A 38 -7.40 4.61 5.78
N LEU A 39 -8.57 5.09 5.38
CA LEU A 39 -9.33 6.12 6.11
C LEU A 39 -10.67 5.52 6.49
N LYS A 40 -11.04 5.60 7.77
CA LYS A 40 -12.29 5.04 8.28
C LYS A 40 -12.83 5.85 9.46
N TYR A 41 -14.11 5.70 9.77
CA TYR A 41 -14.70 6.29 10.96
C TYR A 41 -15.62 5.29 11.64
N ASN A 42 -15.55 5.25 12.97
CA ASN A 42 -16.43 4.47 13.83
C ASN A 42 -16.73 5.31 15.09
N SER A 43 -17.97 5.30 15.59
CA SER A 43 -18.36 6.12 16.76
C SER A 43 -17.57 5.78 18.01
N ASP A 44 -17.24 4.51 18.19
CA ASP A 44 -16.61 3.97 19.40
C ASP A 44 -15.09 4.12 19.33
N GLU A 45 -14.52 4.01 18.12
CA GLU A 45 -13.07 4.04 17.88
C GLU A 45 -12.55 5.40 17.36
N GLY A 46 -13.43 6.28 16.89
CA GLY A 46 -13.11 7.58 16.32
C GLY A 46 -12.68 7.53 14.84
N PHE A 47 -11.93 8.54 14.40
CA PHE A 47 -11.37 8.61 13.06
C PHE A 47 -10.15 7.68 12.97
N GLY A 48 -10.12 6.82 11.97
CA GLY A 48 -9.05 5.88 11.69
C GLY A 48 -8.23 6.31 10.47
N TYR A 49 -6.91 6.18 10.58
CA TYR A 49 -5.94 6.47 9.53
C TYR A 49 -4.86 5.39 9.50
N GLY A 50 -4.39 5.05 8.32
CA GLY A 50 -3.41 3.98 8.14
C GLY A 50 -3.03 3.76 6.68
N VAL A 51 -2.34 2.66 6.44
CA VAL A 51 -1.91 2.24 5.11
C VAL A 51 -2.01 0.72 5.00
N ARG A 52 -2.41 0.24 3.82
CA ARG A 52 -2.33 -1.16 3.41
C ARG A 52 -1.38 -1.29 2.23
N LEU A 53 -0.48 -2.25 2.29
CA LEU A 53 0.51 -2.55 1.27
C LEU A 53 0.40 -4.02 0.87
N SER A 54 0.29 -4.26 -0.43
CA SER A 54 0.19 -5.60 -1.00
C SER A 54 1.33 -5.82 -1.99
N TYR A 55 2.06 -6.92 -1.84
CA TYR A 55 3.08 -7.38 -2.76
C TYR A 55 2.59 -8.64 -3.46
N TYR A 56 2.55 -8.59 -4.78
CA TYR A 56 2.21 -9.71 -5.66
C TYR A 56 3.46 -10.19 -6.37
N ASN A 57 3.66 -11.50 -6.40
CA ASN A 57 4.65 -12.15 -7.25
C ASN A 57 3.95 -13.02 -8.29
N TYR A 58 4.22 -12.82 -9.57
CA TYR A 58 3.62 -13.55 -10.67
C TYR A 58 4.55 -14.63 -11.25
N ALA A 59 5.66 -14.94 -10.57
CA ALA A 59 6.76 -15.75 -11.08
C ALA A 59 7.29 -15.26 -12.45
N ARG A 60 8.28 -15.97 -13.01
CA ARG A 60 8.84 -15.64 -14.33
C ARG A 60 7.85 -15.93 -15.47
N GLY A 61 6.93 -16.86 -15.25
CA GLY A 61 5.94 -17.32 -16.24
C GLY A 61 4.67 -16.47 -16.35
N GLY A 62 4.45 -15.49 -15.45
CA GLY A 62 3.23 -14.70 -15.44
C GLY A 62 2.00 -15.45 -14.90
N TYR A 63 2.18 -16.15 -13.79
CA TYR A 63 1.12 -16.87 -13.07
C TYR A 63 -0.01 -15.92 -12.67
N ASN A 64 -1.25 -16.26 -13.03
CA ASN A 64 -2.45 -15.45 -12.79
C ASN A 64 -3.43 -16.27 -11.92
N PRO A 65 -3.91 -15.77 -10.76
CA PRO A 65 -3.85 -14.38 -10.28
C PRO A 65 -2.54 -13.93 -9.64
N TYR A 66 -1.79 -14.79 -8.96
CA TYR A 66 -0.45 -14.55 -8.42
C TYR A 66 0.13 -15.87 -7.89
N TYR A 67 1.45 -15.99 -7.86
CA TYR A 67 2.16 -17.12 -7.26
C TYR A 67 2.42 -16.91 -5.76
N TYR A 68 2.65 -15.68 -5.32
CA TYR A 68 2.66 -15.31 -3.91
C TYR A 68 2.00 -13.96 -3.70
N LEU A 69 1.27 -13.82 -2.59
CA LEU A 69 0.75 -12.56 -2.07
C LEU A 69 1.25 -12.36 -0.65
N VAL A 70 1.80 -11.18 -0.36
CA VAL A 70 1.99 -10.67 1.00
C VAL A 70 1.18 -9.40 1.14
N ASP A 71 0.25 -9.36 2.09
CA ASP A 71 -0.61 -8.20 2.30
C ASP A 71 -0.55 -7.76 3.76
N THR A 72 -0.28 -6.49 3.99
CA THR A 72 -0.02 -5.94 5.32
C THR A 72 -0.77 -4.64 5.50
N GLN A 73 -1.32 -4.42 6.69
CA GLN A 73 -1.94 -3.15 7.05
C GLN A 73 -1.52 -2.71 8.45
N VAL A 74 -1.27 -1.42 8.58
CA VAL A 74 -1.12 -0.73 9.85
C VAL A 74 -2.13 0.41 9.90
N ALA A 75 -3.01 0.39 10.89
CA ALA A 75 -3.99 1.46 11.09
C ALA A 75 -4.12 1.83 12.57
N LEU A 76 -4.36 3.11 12.82
CA LEU A 76 -4.54 3.71 14.14
C LEU A 76 -5.86 4.47 14.15
N THR A 77 -6.48 4.62 15.32
CA THR A 77 -7.67 5.46 15.48
C THR A 77 -7.46 6.55 16.53
N THR A 78 -8.25 7.62 16.45
CA THR A 78 -8.15 8.76 17.38
C THR A 78 -8.52 8.42 18.82
N LYS A 79 -9.32 7.36 19.04
CA LYS A 79 -9.61 6.84 20.39
C LYS A 79 -8.70 5.69 20.81
N GLY A 80 -7.59 5.48 20.09
CA GLY A 80 -6.47 4.67 20.57
C GLY A 80 -6.43 3.21 20.12
N LYS A 81 -7.35 2.77 19.24
CA LYS A 81 -7.25 1.43 18.66
C LYS A 81 -6.07 1.36 17.70
N LYS A 82 -5.37 0.22 17.72
CA LYS A 82 -4.27 -0.09 16.82
C LYS A 82 -4.59 -1.40 16.12
N GLU A 83 -4.48 -1.42 14.81
CA GLU A 83 -4.71 -2.60 13.98
C GLU A 83 -3.44 -2.90 13.21
N LEU A 84 -2.96 -4.13 13.39
CA LEU A 84 -1.91 -4.73 12.60
C LEU A 84 -2.51 -5.95 11.92
N TYR A 85 -2.38 -6.01 10.60
CA TYR A 85 -2.82 -7.14 9.79
C TYR A 85 -1.65 -7.58 8.91
N LEU A 86 -1.46 -8.89 8.83
CA LEU A 86 -0.51 -9.54 7.95
C LEU A 86 -1.17 -10.79 7.38
N PHE A 87 -1.09 -10.93 6.07
CA PHE A 87 -1.64 -12.05 5.33
C PHE A 87 -0.65 -12.52 4.28
N PHE A 88 -0.58 -13.83 4.11
CA PHE A 88 0.25 -14.48 3.11
C PHE A 88 -0.58 -15.56 2.41
N ASP A 89 -0.47 -15.63 1.09
CA ASP A 89 -1.13 -16.65 0.27
C ASP A 89 -0.17 -17.20 -0.81
N SER A 90 -0.33 -18.48 -1.09
CA SER A 90 0.43 -19.24 -2.08
C SER A 90 -0.40 -20.43 -2.60
N PRO A 91 -0.19 -20.89 -3.86
CA PRO A 91 -0.81 -22.09 -4.41
C PRO A 91 -0.65 -23.36 -3.56
#